data_AF-A0A6G4WMS7-F1
#
_entry.id   AF-A0A6G4WMS7-F1
#
_cell.length_a   1.000
_cell.length_b   1.000
_cell.length_c   1.000
_cell.angle_alpha   90.00
_cell.angle_beta   90.00
_cell.angle_gamma   90.00
#
_symmetry.space_group_name_H-M   'P 1'
#
loop_
_entity.id
_entity.type
_entity.pdbx_description
1 polymer ?
#
loop_
_entity_poly.entity_id
_entity_poly.type
_entity_poly.pdbx_seq_one_letter_code
_entity_poly.pdbx_strand_id
1 'polypeptide(L)'
;MDKIESLRERMGWNHIPFYSLPDERFSRDFGVEELFGINVFIRRGERIFRTYFLNGRGIEEIGPVWSFLDMTLLGRQETWQEVPPGRPQGEPYTWWRLHDNYGPVAAPNPSATDS
;
A
#
# COMPACT_ATOMS: atom_id res chain seq x y z
N MET A 1 -4.62 9.95 -19.84
CA MET A 1 -4.55 10.27 -18.39
C MET A 1 -5.94 10.45 -17.81
N ASP A 2 -6.86 11.00 -18.60
CA ASP A 2 -8.25 11.37 -18.23
C ASP A 2 -9.06 10.23 -17.57
N LYS A 3 -8.88 8.97 -18.02
CA LYS A 3 -9.56 7.81 -17.42
C LYS A 3 -9.08 7.50 -15.99
N ILE A 4 -7.78 7.68 -15.73
CA ILE A 4 -7.20 7.46 -14.38
C ILE A 4 -7.64 8.60 -13.47
N GLU A 5 -7.64 9.84 -13.97
CA GLU A 5 -8.06 11.02 -13.20
C GLU A 5 -9.53 10.94 -12.79
N SER A 6 -10.43 10.62 -13.72
CA SER A 6 -11.86 10.42 -13.41
C SER A 6 -12.08 9.30 -12.39
N LEU A 7 -11.32 8.20 -12.48
CA LEU A 7 -11.39 7.13 -11.49
C LEU A 7 -10.91 7.59 -10.11
N ARG A 8 -9.80 8.33 -10.04
CA ARG A 8 -9.25 8.85 -8.77
C ARG A 8 -10.23 9.78 -8.08
N GLU A 9 -10.86 10.69 -8.83
CA GLU A 9 -11.87 11.60 -8.31
C GLU A 9 -13.07 10.83 -7.77
N ARG A 10 -13.62 9.90 -8.56
CA ARG A 10 -14.76 9.07 -8.14
C ARG A 10 -14.49 8.27 -6.86
N MET A 11 -13.26 7.78 -6.69
CA MET A 11 -12.86 6.97 -5.55
C MET A 11 -12.32 7.80 -4.36
N GLY A 12 -12.21 9.13 -4.50
CA GLY A 12 -11.63 10.00 -3.47
C GLY A 12 -10.13 9.78 -3.23
N TRP A 13 -9.41 9.14 -4.16
CA TRP A 13 -8.00 8.77 -4.04
C TRP A 13 -7.04 9.92 -4.36
N ASN A 14 -7.41 11.14 -3.97
CA ASN A 14 -6.67 12.35 -4.29
C ASN A 14 -5.31 12.41 -3.57
N HIS A 15 -5.18 11.74 -2.42
CA HIS A 15 -3.96 11.66 -1.62
C HIS A 15 -3.02 10.51 -2.03
N ILE A 16 -3.49 9.55 -2.85
CA ILE A 16 -2.68 8.44 -3.35
C ILE A 16 -2.04 8.89 -4.67
N PRO A 17 -0.70 8.89 -4.79
CA PRO A 17 -0.04 9.28 -6.02
C PRO A 17 -0.16 8.16 -7.06
N PHE A 18 -0.48 8.52 -8.29
CA PHE A 18 -0.46 7.65 -9.46
C PHE A 18 0.63 8.14 -10.40
N TYR A 19 1.50 7.23 -10.83
CA TYR A 19 2.57 7.53 -11.77
C TYR A 19 2.35 6.73 -13.05
N SER A 20 2.62 7.36 -14.18
CA SER A 20 2.78 6.67 -15.47
C SER A 20 4.25 6.77 -15.84
N LEU A 21 4.87 5.63 -16.10
CA LEU A 21 6.28 5.53 -16.46
C LEU A 21 6.31 5.20 -17.96
N PRO A 22 6.65 6.19 -18.82
CA PRO A 22 6.55 6.03 -20.26
C PRO A 22 7.71 5.21 -20.84
N ASP A 23 8.80 5.05 -20.10
CA ASP A 23 9.93 4.21 -20.48
C ASP A 23 9.80 2.77 -19.94
N GLU A 24 10.43 1.84 -20.65
CA GLU A 24 10.47 0.43 -20.25
C GLU A 24 11.52 0.15 -19.17
N ARG A 25 12.37 1.13 -18.83
CA ARG A 25 13.53 0.90 -17.96
C ARG A 25 13.09 0.52 -16.57
N PHE A 26 12.11 1.24 -16.02
CA PHE A 26 11.54 0.88 -14.72
C PHE A 26 10.88 -0.50 -14.77
N SER A 27 10.01 -0.74 -15.76
CA SER A 27 9.28 -2.00 -15.84
C SER A 27 10.24 -3.20 -15.92
N ARG A 28 11.31 -3.08 -16.69
CA ARG A 28 12.37 -4.09 -16.82
C ARG A 28 13.19 -4.26 -15.54
N ASP A 29 13.64 -3.17 -14.92
CA ASP A 29 14.43 -3.21 -13.68
C ASP A 29 13.62 -3.84 -12.52
N PHE A 30 12.27 -3.79 -12.59
CA PHE A 30 11.36 -4.29 -11.56
C PHE A 30 10.48 -5.48 -11.97
N GLY A 31 10.79 -6.13 -13.10
CA GLY A 31 10.20 -7.42 -13.53
C GLY A 31 8.72 -7.37 -13.92
N VAL A 32 8.27 -6.23 -14.44
CA VAL A 32 6.88 -5.96 -14.86
C VAL A 32 6.80 -5.46 -16.31
N GLU A 33 7.81 -5.77 -17.15
CA GLU A 33 7.82 -5.41 -18.57
C GLU A 33 6.73 -6.11 -19.39
N GLU A 34 6.38 -7.35 -19.05
CA GLU A 34 5.45 -8.18 -19.83
C GLU A 34 4.15 -8.48 -19.10
N LEU A 35 4.19 -8.57 -17.77
CA LEU A 35 3.07 -9.02 -16.95
C LEU A 35 2.87 -8.10 -15.74
N PHE A 36 1.64 -8.12 -15.22
CA PHE A 36 1.32 -7.50 -13.95
C PHE A 36 2.18 -8.06 -12.82
N GLY A 37 2.63 -7.18 -11.93
CA GLY A 37 3.35 -7.58 -10.72
C GLY A 37 3.21 -6.54 -9.63
N ILE A 38 3.37 -7.00 -8.39
CA ILE A 38 3.37 -6.15 -7.21
C ILE A 38 4.79 -6.06 -6.68
N ASN A 39 5.31 -4.83 -6.65
CA ASN A 39 6.57 -4.49 -5.99
C ASN A 39 6.26 -3.71 -4.71
N VAL A 40 6.81 -4.14 -3.58
CA VAL A 40 6.72 -3.44 -2.29
C VAL A 40 8.09 -2.88 -1.95
N PHE A 41 8.15 -1.57 -1.73
CA PHE A 41 9.39 -0.86 -1.42
C PHE A 41 9.31 -0.16 -0.07
N ILE A 42 10.45 -0.08 0.62
CA ILE A 42 10.63 0.73 1.81
C ILE A 42 11.85 1.60 1.68
N ARG A 43 11.68 2.87 2.04
CA ARG A 43 12.75 3.85 2.12
C ARG A 43 13.24 3.96 3.56
N ARG A 44 14.56 3.86 3.75
CA ARG A 44 15.24 4.15 5.02
C ARG A 44 16.38 5.13 4.74
N GLY A 45 16.16 6.40 5.10
CA GLY A 45 17.05 7.50 4.71
C GLY A 45 17.12 7.62 3.18
N GLU A 46 18.32 7.59 2.63
CA GLU A 46 18.56 7.66 1.18
C GLU A 46 18.53 6.31 0.47
N ARG A 47 18.26 5.22 1.19
CA ARG A 47 18.24 3.86 0.61
C ARG A 47 16.81 3.37 0.42
N ILE A 48 16.56 2.76 -0.74
CA ILE A 48 15.29 2.09 -1.06
C ILE A 48 15.56 0.59 -1.14
N PHE A 49 14.72 -0.18 -0.46
CA PHE A 49 14.78 -1.64 -0.43
C PHE A 49 13.50 -2.20 -1.05
N ARG A 50 13.63 -3.13 -1.99
CA ARG A 50 12.50 -3.94 -2.45
C ARG A 50 12.33 -5.10 -1.48
N THR A 51 11.26 -5.07 -0.69
CA THR A 51 11.02 -6.05 0.37
C THR A 51 10.17 -7.23 -0.09
N TYR A 52 9.33 -7.02 -1.10
CA TYR A 52 8.50 -8.07 -1.68
C TYR A 52 8.32 -7.84 -3.17
N PHE A 53 8.34 -8.91 -3.96
CA PHE A 53 8.03 -8.89 -5.38
C PHE A 53 7.27 -10.16 -5.75
N LEU A 54 6.19 -9.99 -6.50
CA LEU A 54 5.36 -11.10 -6.94
C LEU A 54 4.76 -10.78 -8.31
N ASN A 55 4.82 -11.74 -9.23
CA ASN A 55 4.28 -11.64 -10.58
C ASN A 55 3.73 -12.99 -11.06
N GLY A 56 3.13 -13.00 -12.25
CA GLY A 56 2.58 -14.20 -12.86
C GLY A 56 1.55 -14.88 -11.95
N ARG A 57 1.59 -16.21 -11.86
CA ARG A 57 0.65 -17.01 -11.06
C ARG A 57 0.78 -16.83 -9.55
N GLY A 58 1.88 -16.24 -9.07
CA GLY A 58 2.00 -15.89 -7.65
C GLY A 58 0.89 -14.94 -7.20
N ILE A 59 0.29 -14.18 -8.13
CA ILE A 59 -0.80 -13.25 -7.81
C ILE A 59 -2.08 -13.94 -7.38
N GLU A 60 -2.28 -15.19 -7.82
CA GLU A 60 -3.45 -15.99 -7.45
C GLU A 60 -3.46 -16.30 -5.94
N GLU A 61 -2.29 -16.30 -5.29
CA GLU A 61 -2.14 -16.53 -3.85
C GLU A 61 -2.46 -15.28 -3.00
N ILE A 62 -2.53 -14.10 -3.63
CA ILE A 62 -2.97 -12.89 -2.95
C ILE A 62 -4.50 -12.94 -2.88
N GLY A 63 -5.00 -13.54 -1.81
CA GLY A 63 -6.42 -13.61 -1.54
C GLY A 63 -7.02 -12.24 -1.15
N PRO A 64 -7.55 -12.05 0.06
CA PRO A 64 -8.08 -10.76 0.50
C PRO A 64 -6.98 -9.72 0.74
N VAL A 65 -7.38 -8.45 0.88
CA VAL A 65 -6.49 -7.34 1.29
C VAL A 65 -5.67 -7.66 2.55
N TRP A 66 -6.19 -8.53 3.41
CA TRP A 66 -5.51 -9.01 4.61
C TRP A 66 -4.23 -9.79 4.31
N SER A 67 -4.31 -10.78 3.41
CA SER A 67 -3.14 -11.54 2.96
C SER A 67 -2.13 -10.63 2.27
N PHE A 68 -2.60 -9.61 1.54
CA PHE A 68 -1.72 -8.61 0.96
C PHE A 68 -0.95 -7.82 2.02
N LEU A 69 -1.64 -7.26 3.02
CA LEU A 69 -1.02 -6.46 4.08
C LEU A 69 -0.01 -7.26 4.90
N ASP A 70 -0.30 -8.53 5.19
CA ASP A 70 0.58 -9.41 5.95
C ASP A 70 1.93 -9.66 5.26
N MET A 71 1.96 -9.62 3.92
CA MET A 71 3.22 -9.74 3.16
C MET A 71 4.03 -8.44 3.15
N THR A 72 3.40 -7.29 3.41
CA THR A 72 4.11 -6.01 3.45
C THR A 72 4.81 -5.82 4.79
N LEU A 73 5.94 -5.11 4.80
CA LEU A 73 6.74 -4.96 6.03
C LEU A 73 5.96 -4.29 7.17
N LEU A 74 5.01 -3.41 6.86
CA LEU A 74 4.21 -2.71 7.88
C LEU A 74 3.07 -3.57 8.43
N GLY A 75 2.75 -4.70 7.78
CA GLY A 75 1.65 -5.55 8.21
C GLY A 75 0.31 -4.81 8.19
N ARG A 76 -0.58 -5.20 9.10
CA ARG A 76 -1.90 -4.59 9.30
C ARG A 76 -1.88 -3.44 10.31
N GLN A 77 -0.75 -3.22 10.99
CA GLN A 77 -0.57 -2.21 12.03
C GLN A 77 -1.58 -2.39 13.17
N GLU A 78 -1.86 -3.65 13.56
CA GLU A 78 -2.80 -3.98 14.63
C GLU A 78 -2.04 -4.40 15.90
N THR A 79 -2.58 -4.10 17.08
CA THR A 79 -1.92 -4.33 18.39
C THR A 79 -1.57 -5.80 18.68
N TRP A 80 -2.21 -6.77 18.02
CA TRP A 80 -1.84 -8.18 18.14
C TRP A 80 -0.56 -8.54 17.37
N GLN A 81 -0.10 -7.69 16.44
CA GLN A 81 1.11 -7.96 15.67
C GLN A 81 2.37 -7.66 16.49
N GLU A 82 3.26 -8.64 16.61
CA GLU A 82 4.57 -8.40 17.19
C GLU A 82 5.46 -7.67 16.17
N VAL A 83 5.80 -6.41 16.46
CA VAL A 83 6.64 -5.57 15.59
C VAL A 83 7.70 -4.81 16.39
N PRO A 84 8.82 -4.40 15.77
CA PRO A 84 9.81 -3.57 16.46
C PRO A 84 9.22 -2.26 17.00
N PRO A 85 9.78 -1.70 18.09
CA PRO A 85 9.34 -0.42 18.65
C PRO A 85 9.36 0.73 17.62
N GLY A 86 8.42 1.66 17.76
CA GLY A 86 8.28 2.83 16.87
C GLY A 86 7.47 2.58 15.60
N ARG A 87 6.88 1.39 15.44
CA ARG A 87 5.88 1.11 14.41
C ARG A 87 4.50 1.60 14.88
N PRO A 88 3.75 2.35 14.05
CA PRO A 88 2.36 2.66 14.37
C PRO A 88 1.54 1.37 14.51
N GLN A 89 0.76 1.26 15.59
CA GLN A 89 -0.22 0.20 15.80
C GLN A 89 -1.50 0.78 16.38
N GLY A 90 -2.64 0.17 16.06
CA GLY A 90 -3.95 0.54 16.59
C GLY A 90 -4.83 -0.68 16.86
N GLU A 91 -6.02 -0.43 17.39
CA GLU A 91 -6.99 -1.48 17.68
C GLU A 91 -7.36 -2.28 16.41
N PRO A 92 -7.48 -3.61 16.51
CA PRO A 92 -7.83 -4.43 15.36
C PRO A 92 -9.17 -4.00 14.76
N TYR A 93 -9.26 -4.08 13.44
CA TYR A 93 -10.45 -3.78 12.68
C TYR A 93 -10.99 -2.33 12.74
N THR A 94 -10.18 -1.34 13.12
CA THR A 94 -10.66 0.05 13.29
C THR A 94 -10.36 1.00 12.14
N TRP A 95 -9.31 0.74 11.36
CA TRP A 95 -8.84 1.67 10.33
C TRP A 95 -9.52 1.49 8.96
N TRP A 96 -10.14 0.34 8.71
CA TRP A 96 -10.88 0.04 7.49
C TRP A 96 -12.34 0.45 7.68
N ARG A 97 -12.90 1.12 6.68
CA ARG A 97 -14.29 1.56 6.67
C ARG A 97 -15.01 0.96 5.47
N LEU A 98 -16.33 0.86 5.58
CA LEU A 98 -17.16 0.61 4.40
C LEU A 98 -16.91 1.72 3.37
N HIS A 99 -16.95 1.35 2.09
CA HIS A 99 -16.59 2.24 0.97
C HIS A 99 -17.36 3.57 0.96
N ASP A 100 -18.57 3.59 1.50
CA ASP A 100 -19.46 4.74 1.65
C ASP A 100 -19.27 5.52 2.98
N ASN A 101 -18.52 4.99 3.94
CA ASN A 101 -18.30 5.56 5.27
C ASN A 101 -16.97 6.31 5.43
N TYR A 102 -16.29 6.64 4.34
CA TYR A 102 -15.02 7.38 4.39
C TYR A 102 -15.18 8.89 4.65
N GLY A 103 -16.38 9.47 4.48
CA GLY A 103 -16.61 10.92 4.61
C GLY A 103 -15.71 11.77 3.69
N PRO A 104 -15.72 13.11 3.79
CA PRO A 104 -14.67 13.94 3.22
C PRO A 104 -13.36 13.67 4.01
N VAL A 105 -12.42 12.98 3.40
CA VAL A 105 -11.19 12.46 4.02
C VAL A 105 -10.35 13.58 4.67
N ALA A 106 -10.47 13.75 5.98
CA ALA A 106 -9.57 14.54 6.82
C ALA A 106 -9.62 14.05 8.27
N ALA A 107 -9.00 12.90 8.54
CA ALA A 107 -8.51 12.64 9.88
C ALA A 107 -7.09 12.09 9.74
N PRO A 108 -6.06 12.80 10.26
CA PRO A 108 -4.73 12.22 10.35
C PRO A 108 -4.79 10.98 11.25
N ASN A 109 -3.96 9.98 10.95
CA ASN A 109 -3.76 8.85 11.86
C ASN A 109 -3.48 9.38 13.28
N PRO A 110 -4.10 8.79 14.32
CA PRO A 110 -3.79 9.19 15.70
C PRO A 110 -2.29 9.09 15.91
N SER A 111 -1.68 10.19 16.35
CA SER A 111 -0.26 10.26 16.66
C SER A 111 0.10 9.20 17.68
N ALA A 112 1.12 8.40 17.38
CA ALA A 112 1.75 7.49 18.33
C ALA A 112 2.55 8.31 19.36
N THR A 113 1.85 8.99 20.24
CA THR A 113 2.35 9.58 21.49
C THR A 113 1.15 9.88 22.36
N ASP A 114 0.83 8.93 23.23
CA ASP A 114 0.43 9.18 24.61
C ASP A 114 0.42 7.83 25.33
N SER A 115 1.59 7.46 25.87
CA SER A 115 1.82 6.69 27.12
C SER A 115 3.32 6.58 27.36
#